data_AF-A0A3B9NNV1-F1
#
_entry.id   AF-A0A3B9NNV1-F1
#
_cell.length_a   1.000
_cell.length_b   1.000
_cell.length_c   1.000
_cell.angle_alpha   90.00
_cell.angle_beta   90.00
_cell.angle_gamma   90.00
#
_symmetry.space_group_name_H-M   'P 1'
#
loop_
_entity.id
_entity.type
_entity.pdbx_description
1 polymer ?
#
loop_
_entity_poly.entity_id
_entity_poly.type
_entity_poly.pdbx_seq_one_letter_code
_entity_poly.pdbx_strand_id
1 'polypeptide(L)'
;MYLAERQGKFLPQDAVLKWQCLQWLFWQVGALGPMAEQAHHLRVYANVKDVYAIDRYERECHKLYAVLEGHPQANPCLAGPQ
;
A
#
# COMPACT_ATOMS: atom_id res chain seq x y z
N MET A 1 1.34 11.48 8.11
CA MET A 1 0.88 12.87 7.84
C MET A 1 1.42 13.86 8.87
N TYR A 2 1.05 13.74 10.15
CA TYR A 2 1.48 14.68 11.20
C TYR A 2 3.00 14.96 11.26
N LEU A 3 3.84 13.92 11.29
CA LEU A 3 5.29 14.12 11.35
C LEU A 3 5.87 14.76 10.09
N ALA A 4 5.32 14.41 8.92
CA ALA A 4 5.76 14.96 7.65
C ALA A 4 5.44 16.47 7.55
N GLU A 5 4.25 16.87 8.01
CA GLU A 5 3.84 18.28 8.06
C GLU A 5 4.61 19.05 9.13
N ARG A 6 4.76 18.49 10.34
CA ARG A 6 5.50 19.13 11.44
C ARG A 6 6.96 19.40 11.08
N GLN A 7 7.57 18.50 10.31
CA GLN A 7 8.99 18.61 9.91
C GLN A 7 9.19 19.26 8.55
N GLY A 8 8.11 19.51 7.80
CA GLY A 8 8.18 20.00 6.42
C GLY A 8 8.94 19.06 5.48
N LYS A 9 8.89 17.75 5.71
CA LYS A 9 9.66 16.72 4.97
C LYS A 9 8.77 15.56 4.54
N PHE A 10 9.11 14.91 3.43
CA PHE A 10 8.45 13.69 2.92
C PHE A 10 6.97 13.84 2.53
N LEU A 11 6.46 15.07 2.46
CA LEU A 11 5.16 15.40 1.91
C LEU A 11 5.32 16.67 1.06
N PRO A 12 5.04 16.62 -0.26
CA PRO A 12 5.19 17.79 -1.12
C PRO A 12 4.33 18.97 -0.65
N GLN A 13 4.82 20.19 -0.89
CA GLN A 13 4.04 21.41 -0.64
C GLN A 13 3.15 21.80 -1.82
N ASP A 14 3.55 21.43 -3.05
CA ASP A 14 2.68 21.56 -4.22
C ASP A 14 1.39 20.78 -4.00
N ALA A 15 0.25 21.40 -4.28
CA ALA A 15 -1.05 20.83 -3.96
C ALA A 15 -1.30 19.53 -4.74
N VAL A 16 -0.91 19.47 -6.01
CA VAL A 16 -1.14 18.30 -6.87
C VAL A 16 -0.27 17.14 -6.41
N LEU A 17 1.02 17.37 -6.19
CA LEU A 17 1.96 16.34 -5.72
C LEU A 17 1.62 15.88 -4.30
N LYS A 18 1.16 16.78 -3.43
CA LYS A 18 0.68 16.44 -2.08
C LYS A 18 -0.46 15.44 -2.16
N TRP A 19 -1.47 15.71 -3.00
CA TRP A 19 -2.61 14.81 -3.15
C TRP A 19 -2.22 13.47 -3.76
N GLN A 20 -1.31 13.43 -4.73
CA GLN A 20 -0.77 12.17 -5.28
C GLN A 20 -0.06 11.34 -4.20
N CYS A 21 0.78 11.97 -3.37
CA CYS A 21 1.43 11.31 -2.24
C CYS A 21 0.41 10.75 -1.24
N LEU A 22 -0.61 11.54 -0.89
CA LEU A 22 -1.66 11.11 0.03
C LEU A 22 -2.51 9.98 -0.53
N GLN A 23 -2.82 9.98 -1.84
CA GLN A 23 -3.55 8.89 -2.49
C GLN A 23 -2.82 7.56 -2.32
N TRP A 24 -1.50 7.53 -2.56
CA TRP A 24 -0.69 6.34 -2.35
C TRP A 24 -0.58 5.92 -0.88
N LEU A 25 -0.45 6.90 0.04
CA LEU A 25 -0.46 6.63 1.47
C LEU A 25 -1.78 5.97 1.91
N PHE A 26 -2.92 6.53 1.51
CA PHE A 26 -4.22 6.00 1.88
C PHE A 26 -4.54 4.68 1.18
N TRP A 27 -4.07 4.48 -0.05
CA TRP A 27 -4.13 3.17 -0.71
C TRP A 27 -3.35 2.12 0.08
N GLN A 28 -2.15 2.44 0.58
CA GLN A 28 -1.37 1.52 1.41
C GLN A 28 -2.11 1.20 2.71
N VAL A 29 -2.65 2.21 3.40
CA VAL A 29 -3.36 2.05 4.68
C VAL A 29 -4.68 1.29 4.52
N GLY A 30 -5.43 1.54 3.45
CA GLY A 30 -6.78 0.99 3.25
C GLY A 30 -6.85 -0.31 2.46
N ALA A 31 -5.83 -0.61 1.64
CA ALA A 31 -5.85 -1.76 0.75
C ALA A 31 -4.69 -2.73 1.05
N LEU A 32 -3.45 -2.35 0.71
CA LEU A 32 -2.32 -3.29 0.79
C LEU A 32 -2.03 -3.76 2.22
N GLY A 33 -1.99 -2.84 3.19
CA GLY A 33 -1.70 -3.16 4.58
C GLY A 33 -2.65 -4.21 5.17
N PRO A 34 -3.97 -3.97 5.19
CA PRO A 34 -4.94 -4.92 5.72
C PRO A 34 -4.95 -6.25 4.98
N MET A 35 -4.90 -6.25 3.64
CA MET A 35 -4.96 -7.50 2.87
C MET A 35 -3.71 -8.37 3.08
N ALA A 36 -2.53 -7.74 3.12
CA ALA A 36 -1.29 -8.45 3.38
C ALA A 36 -1.22 -9.01 4.81
N GLU A 37 -1.73 -8.26 5.79
CA GLU A 37 -1.83 -8.73 7.18
C GLU A 37 -2.74 -9.95 7.28
N GLN A 38 -3.93 -9.91 6.69
CA GLN A 38 -4.86 -11.05 6.70
C GLN A 38 -4.28 -12.27 6.00
N ALA A 39 -3.65 -12.09 4.83
CA ALA A 39 -2.97 -13.17 4.13
C ALA A 39 -1.86 -13.79 5.01
N HIS A 40 -1.05 -12.96 5.67
CA HIS A 40 0.03 -13.42 6.53
C HIS A 40 -0.50 -14.15 7.77
N HIS A 41 -1.50 -13.59 8.44
CA HIS A 41 -2.12 -14.19 9.62
C HIS A 41 -2.69 -15.58 9.30
N LEU A 42 -3.47 -15.72 8.23
CA LEU A 42 -4.08 -17.00 7.87
C LEU A 42 -3.05 -18.06 7.46
N ARG A 43 -2.01 -17.65 6.74
CA ARG A 43 -0.94 -18.56 6.30
C ARG A 43 -0.06 -19.03 7.45
N VAL A 44 0.37 -18.11 8.31
CA VAL A 44 1.44 -18.38 9.29
C VAL A 44 0.86 -18.67 10.67
N TYR A 45 -0.07 -17.85 11.15
CA TYR A 45 -0.48 -17.85 12.55
C TYR A 45 -1.80 -18.57 12.85
N ALA A 46 -2.72 -18.66 11.88
CA ALA A 46 -4.00 -19.31 12.11
C ALA A 46 -3.83 -20.82 12.40
N ASN A 47 -4.42 -21.26 13.51
CA ASN A 47 -4.43 -22.65 13.98
C ASN A 47 -5.22 -23.59 13.06
N VAL A 48 -6.22 -23.05 12.35
CA VAL A 48 -7.02 -23.79 11.37
C VAL A 48 -6.75 -23.23 9.99
N LYS A 49 -6.47 -24.11 9.02
CA LYS A 49 -6.21 -23.72 7.64
C LYS A 49 -7.51 -23.72 6.84
N ASP A 50 -8.10 -22.53 6.70
CA ASP A 50 -9.16 -22.29 5.73
C ASP A 50 -8.53 -21.95 4.37
N VAL A 51 -8.52 -22.95 3.48
CA VAL A 51 -7.92 -22.83 2.14
C VAL A 51 -8.61 -21.74 1.32
N TYR A 52 -9.93 -21.59 1.44
CA TYR A 52 -10.66 -20.55 0.69
C TYR A 52 -10.27 -19.15 1.17
N ALA A 53 -10.21 -18.95 2.49
CA ALA A 53 -9.81 -17.66 3.04
C ALA A 53 -8.37 -17.31 2.66
N ILE A 54 -7.44 -18.26 2.75
CA ILE A 54 -6.03 -18.06 2.34
C ILE A 54 -5.96 -17.65 0.87
N ASP A 55 -6.58 -18.43 -0.02
CA ASP A 55 -6.59 -18.15 -1.47
C ASP A 55 -7.19 -16.78 -1.77
N ARG A 56 -8.27 -16.40 -1.08
CA ARG A 56 -8.94 -15.11 -1.27
C ARG A 56 -7.99 -13.94 -0.99
N TYR A 57 -7.32 -13.95 0.16
CA TYR A 57 -6.44 -12.85 0.56
C TYR A 57 -5.11 -12.86 -0.22
N GLU A 58 -4.56 -14.03 -0.56
CA GLU A 58 -3.39 -14.12 -1.43
C GLU A 58 -3.67 -13.52 -2.82
N ARG A 59 -4.81 -13.87 -3.44
CA ARG A 59 -5.20 -13.30 -4.73
C ARG A 59 -5.39 -11.80 -4.65
N GLU A 60 -5.95 -11.28 -3.56
CA GLU A 60 -6.12 -9.84 -3.39
C GLU A 60 -4.78 -9.13 -3.24
N CYS A 61 -3.85 -9.69 -2.45
CA CYS A 61 -2.47 -9.19 -2.38
C CYS A 61 -1.79 -9.17 -3.75
N HIS A 62 -1.91 -10.24 -4.55
CA HIS A 62 -1.34 -10.26 -5.91
C HIS A 62 -1.89 -9.15 -6.80
N LYS A 63 -3.20 -8.87 -6.77
CA LYS A 63 -3.77 -7.74 -7.52
C LYS A 63 -3.21 -6.40 -7.05
N LEU A 64 -3.04 -6.22 -5.75
CA LEU A 64 -2.52 -4.98 -5.17
C LEU A 64 -1.03 -4.77 -5.50
N TYR A 65 -0.24 -5.84 -5.53
CA TYR A 65 1.12 -5.79 -6.06
C TYR A 65 1.15 -5.47 -7.56
N ALA A 66 0.22 -6.00 -8.35
CA ALA A 66 0.12 -5.66 -9.77
C ALA A 66 -0.21 -4.17 -10.00
N VAL A 67 -0.99 -3.53 -9.11
CA VAL A 67 -1.21 -2.07 -9.13
C VAL A 67 0.10 -1.31 -8.86
N LEU A 68 0.92 -1.80 -7.92
CA LEU A 68 2.23 -1.23 -7.62
C LEU A 68 3.19 -1.36 -8.80
N GLU A 69 3.24 -2.53 -9.43
CA GLU A 69 4.11 -2.83 -10.58
C GLU A 69 3.67 -2.10 -11.84
N GLY A 70 2.36 -1.93 -12.04
CA GLY A 70 1.80 -1.17 -13.15
C GLY A 70 2.00 0.34 -13.02
N HIS A 71 2.42 0.83 -11.85
CA HIS A 71 2.79 2.23 -11.70
C HIS A 71 4.07 2.53 -12.50
N PRO A 72 4.15 3.65 -13.24
CA PRO A 72 5.24 3.89 -14.17
C PRO A 72 6.62 3.86 -13.49
N GLN A 73 7.52 3.03 -14.01
CA GLN A 73 8.94 2.98 -13.61
C GLN A 73 9.68 4.30 -13.86
N ALA A 74 9.08 5.20 -14.67
CA ALA A 74 9.59 6.55 -14.91
C ALA A 74 9.53 7.46 -13.67
N ASN A 75 8.77 7.08 -12.63
CA ASN A 75 8.73 7.79 -11.36
C ASN A 75 9.73 7.16 -10.36
N PRO A 76 10.73 7.90 -9.85
CA PRO A 76 11.70 7.37 -8.91
C PRO A 76 11.09 7.03 -7.53
N CYS A 77 9.88 7.52 -7.24
CA CYS A 77 9.08 7.07 -6.09
C CYS A 77 7.60 6.90 -6.47
N LEU A 78 6.83 6.24 -5.59
CA LEU A 78 5.40 5.99 -5.80
C LEU A 78 4.59 7.27 -6.01
N ALA A 79 4.97 8.36 -5.35
CA ALA A 79 4.26 9.63 -5.42
C ALA A 79 4.78 10.59 -6.51
N GLY A 80 5.71 10.17 -7.38
CA GLY A 80 6.30 11.00 -8.44
C GLY A 80 7.81 11.23 -8.28
N PRO A 81 8.37 12.36 -8.73
CA PRO A 81 9.75 12.75 -8.45
C PRO A 81 9.95 13.10 -6.95
N GLN A 82 11.19 12.98 -6.45
CA GLN A 82 11.52 13.22 -5.02
C GLN A 82 11.41 14.68 -4.61
#